data_AF-A0AAP9ZKP0-F1
#
_entry.id   AF-A0AAP9ZKP0-F1
#
_cell.length_a   1.000
_cell.length_b   1.000
_cell.length_c   1.000
_cell.angle_alpha   90.00
_cell.angle_beta   90.00
_cell.angle_gamma   90.00
#
_symmetry.space_group_name_H-M   'P 1'
#
loop_
_entity.id
_entity.type
_entity.pdbx_description
1 polymer ?
#
loop_
_entity_poly.entity_id
_entity_poly.type
_entity_poly.pdbx_seq_one_letter_code
_entity_poly.pdbx_strand_id
1 'polypeptide(L)'
;MLGGISIWQLLIVLGIIILIFGTKKLRNVGTDLGGAVKGFKKAINEEEKDGDKKDADQSQAKVSHEETGNTYDVQAEEKRAAEERPTERNEERK
;
A
#
# COMPACT_ATOMS: atom_id res chain seq x y z
N MET A 1 -15.87 -9.20 -40.05
CA MET A 1 -15.76 -10.42 -39.23
C MET A 1 -15.00 -10.16 -37.91
N LEU A 2 -15.43 -9.19 -37.10
CA LEU A 2 -14.75 -8.84 -35.83
C LEU A 2 -15.72 -8.55 -34.66
N GLY A 3 -17.02 -8.86 -34.81
CA GLY A 3 -18.07 -8.60 -33.80
C GLY A 3 -18.43 -9.82 -32.93
N GLY A 4 -17.52 -10.79 -32.79
CA GLY A 4 -17.83 -12.09 -32.15
C GLY A 4 -17.50 -12.20 -30.66
N ILE A 5 -16.64 -11.31 -30.13
CA ILE A 5 -16.26 -11.33 -28.71
C ILE A 5 -17.24 -10.47 -27.93
N SER A 6 -18.37 -11.07 -27.52
CA SER A 6 -19.31 -10.41 -26.61
C SER A 6 -18.78 -10.42 -25.17
N ILE A 7 -19.14 -9.38 -24.40
CA ILE A 7 -18.73 -9.18 -23.01
C ILE A 7 -19.05 -10.41 -22.14
N TRP A 8 -20.18 -11.09 -22.41
CA TRP A 8 -20.59 -12.27 -21.65
C TRP A 8 -19.60 -13.43 -21.74
N GLN A 9 -19.00 -13.67 -22.91
CA GLN A 9 -17.99 -14.70 -23.11
C GLN A 9 -16.70 -14.37 -22.33
N LEU A 10 -16.28 -13.10 -22.34
CA LEU A 10 -15.12 -12.64 -21.56
C LEU A 10 -15.31 -12.85 -20.06
N LEU A 11 -16.50 -12.58 -19.51
CA LEU A 11 -16.81 -12.82 -18.09
C LEU A 11 -16.75 -14.31 -17.72
N ILE A 12 -17.28 -15.19 -18.57
CA ILE A 12 -17.23 -16.65 -18.34
C ILE A 12 -15.78 -17.16 -18.34
N VAL A 13 -14.97 -16.73 -19.32
CA VAL A 13 -13.55 -17.11 -19.41
C VAL A 13 -12.75 -16.56 -18.22
N LEU A 14 -12.99 -15.31 -17.82
CA LEU A 14 -12.37 -14.70 -16.64
C LEU A 14 -12.71 -15.48 -15.35
N GLY A 15 -13.97 -15.92 -15.19
CA GLY A 15 -14.39 -16.75 -14.07
C GLY A 15 -13.64 -18.08 -13.99
N ILE A 16 -13.46 -18.77 -15.12
CA ILE A 16 -12.69 -20.02 -15.18
C ILE A 16 -11.21 -19.78 -14.81
N ILE A 17 -10.60 -18.69 -15.29
CA ILE A 17 -9.22 -18.32 -14.93
C ILE A 17 -9.11 -18.06 -13.42
N ILE A 18 -10.06 -17.33 -12.82
CA ILE A 18 -10.08 -17.07 -11.37
C ILE A 18 -10.21 -18.38 -10.58
N LEU A 19 -11.00 -19.35 -11.04
CA LEU A 19 -11.17 -20.65 -10.40
C LEU A 19 -9.89 -21.51 -10.47
N ILE A 20 -9.17 -21.49 -11.59
CA ILE A 20 -7.91 -22.26 -11.78
C ILE A 20 -6.76 -21.65 -10.99
N PHE A 21 -6.58 -20.32 -11.05
CA PHE A 21 -5.45 -19.63 -10.42
C PHE A 21 -5.70 -19.25 -8.95
N GLY A 22 -6.96 -19.19 -8.54
CA GLY A 22 -7.40 -18.68 -7.24
C GLY A 22 -7.29 -17.16 -7.11
N THR A 23 -8.19 -16.56 -6.35
CA THR A 23 -8.21 -15.11 -6.09
C THR A 23 -6.93 -14.62 -5.40
N LYS A 24 -6.29 -15.45 -4.54
CA LYS A 24 -5.06 -15.08 -3.82
C LYS A 24 -3.88 -14.81 -4.76
N LYS A 25 -3.69 -15.66 -5.78
CA LYS A 25 -2.59 -15.50 -6.76
C LYS A 25 -2.88 -14.36 -7.72
N LEU A 26 -4.14 -14.22 -8.15
CA LEU A 26 -4.58 -13.13 -9.03
C LEU A 26 -4.55 -11.76 -8.33
N ARG A 27 -4.79 -11.69 -7.00
CA ARG A 27 -4.65 -10.45 -6.22
C ARG A 27 -3.21 -9.96 -6.16
N ASN A 28 -2.25 -10.84 -5.85
CA ASN A 28 -0.85 -10.45 -5.74
C ASN A 28 -0.34 -9.93 -7.10
N VAL A 29 -0.46 -10.74 -8.16
CA VAL A 29 -0.05 -10.36 -9.52
C VAL A 29 -0.85 -9.17 -10.07
N GLY A 30 -2.14 -9.07 -9.73
CA GLY A 30 -3.02 -7.97 -10.12
C GLY A 30 -2.75 -6.66 -9.39
N THR A 31 -2.14 -6.69 -8.21
CA THR A 31 -1.70 -5.49 -7.48
C THR A 31 -0.47 -4.88 -8.15
N ASP A 32 0.51 -5.73 -8.51
CA ASP A 32 1.74 -5.31 -9.19
C ASP A 32 1.44 -4.74 -10.59
N LEU A 33 0.72 -5.50 -11.42
CA LEU A 33 0.30 -5.06 -12.75
C LEU A 33 -0.68 -3.89 -12.70
N GLY A 34 -1.63 -3.91 -11.77
CA GLY A 34 -2.61 -2.85 -11.58
C GLY A 34 -1.98 -1.52 -11.16
N GLY A 35 -0.92 -1.57 -10.34
CA GLY A 35 -0.13 -0.40 -9.97
C GLY A 35 0.54 0.24 -11.19
N ALA A 36 1.23 -0.56 -12.00
CA ALA A 36 1.89 -0.10 -13.23
C ALA A 36 0.88 0.50 -14.24
N VAL A 37 -0.24 -0.19 -14.49
CA VAL A 37 -1.29 0.28 -15.40
C VAL A 37 -1.99 1.55 -14.87
N LYS A 38 -2.17 1.68 -13.54
CA LYS A 38 -2.72 2.91 -12.93
C LYS A 38 -1.80 4.11 -13.15
N GLY A 39 -0.49 3.93 -13.02
CA GLY A 39 0.51 4.97 -13.32
C GLY A 39 0.49 5.38 -14.79
N PHE A 40 0.51 4.40 -15.71
CA PHE A 40 0.43 4.65 -17.15
C PHE A 40 -0.86 5.38 -17.56
N LYS A 41 -2.02 4.95 -17.02
CA LYS A 41 -3.29 5.65 -17.27
C LYS A 41 -3.25 7.08 -16.73
N LYS A 42 -2.69 7.31 -15.53
CA LYS A 42 -2.56 8.66 -14.96
C LYS A 42 -1.72 9.55 -15.87
N ALA A 43 -0.54 9.10 -16.32
CA ALA A 43 0.31 9.84 -17.25
C ALA A 43 -0.42 10.21 -18.56
N ILE A 44 -1.06 9.25 -19.24
CA ILE A 44 -1.86 9.54 -20.45
C ILE A 44 -2.99 10.54 -20.19
N ASN A 45 -3.67 10.45 -19.04
CA ASN A 45 -4.76 11.37 -18.68
C ASN A 45 -4.25 12.75 -18.22
N GLU A 46 -2.98 12.87 -17.85
CA GLU A 46 -2.31 14.15 -17.56
C GLU A 46 -1.80 14.79 -18.86
N GLU A 47 -1.21 14.02 -19.77
CA GLU A 47 -0.83 14.46 -21.12
C GLU A 47 -2.04 14.97 -21.94
N GLU A 48 -3.20 14.30 -21.88
CA GLU A 48 -4.44 14.80 -22.49
C GLU A 48 -5.05 16.03 -21.78
N LYS A 49 -4.61 16.34 -20.55
CA LYS A 49 -5.14 17.45 -19.73
C LYS A 49 -4.20 18.64 -19.57
N ASP A 50 -2.96 18.56 -20.05
CA ASP A 50 -1.98 19.66 -19.93
C ASP A 50 -2.33 20.90 -20.81
N GLY A 51 -3.52 20.89 -21.42
CA GLY A 51 -4.21 22.08 -21.95
C GLY A 51 -4.97 22.91 -20.91
N ASP A 52 -5.34 22.36 -19.73
CA ASP A 52 -5.90 23.17 -18.64
C ASP A 52 -5.65 22.58 -17.22
N LYS A 53 -4.74 23.25 -16.49
CA LYS A 53 -4.60 23.32 -15.02
C LYS A 53 -4.51 22.01 -14.20
N LYS A 54 -3.30 21.79 -13.70
CA LYS A 54 -2.95 21.40 -12.30
C LYS A 54 -4.14 21.09 -11.37
N ASP A 55 -4.39 19.80 -11.11
CA ASP A 55 -4.88 19.29 -9.82
C ASP A 55 -4.88 17.75 -9.80
N ALA A 56 -3.87 17.14 -9.15
CA ALA A 56 -3.83 15.69 -8.91
C ALA A 56 -2.89 15.25 -7.76
N ASP A 57 -2.78 16.08 -6.71
CA ASP A 57 -2.41 15.55 -5.38
C ASP A 57 -3.61 14.77 -4.84
N GLN A 58 -3.70 13.50 -5.25
CA GLN A 58 -4.59 12.54 -4.61
C GLN A 58 -3.91 11.19 -4.44
N SER A 59 -3.67 10.89 -3.18
CA SER A 59 -3.71 9.54 -2.65
C SER A 59 -2.66 8.59 -3.23
N GLN A 60 -1.46 8.72 -2.64
CA GLN A 60 -0.69 7.55 -2.21
C GLN A 60 -1.65 6.61 -1.46
N ALA A 61 -2.28 5.70 -2.21
CA ALA A 61 -3.16 4.70 -1.64
C ALA A 61 -2.30 3.80 -0.76
N LYS A 62 -2.38 4.02 0.56
CA LYS A 62 -1.79 3.20 1.60
C LYS A 62 -2.40 1.80 1.49
N VAL A 63 -1.83 0.98 0.61
CA VAL A 63 -2.07 -0.47 0.55
C VAL A 63 -1.48 -1.02 1.84
N SER A 64 -2.27 -0.94 2.89
CA SER A 64 -1.97 -1.58 4.17
C SER A 64 -2.03 -3.07 3.89
N HIS A 65 -0.86 -3.69 3.75
CA HIS A 65 -0.77 -5.14 3.84
C HIS A 65 -1.05 -5.48 5.31
N GLU A 66 -2.33 -5.65 5.63
CA GLU A 66 -2.74 -6.27 6.90
C GLU A 66 -2.46 -7.77 6.78
N GLU A 67 -1.17 -8.10 6.84
CA GLU A 67 -0.72 -9.45 7.13
C GLU A 67 -0.66 -9.57 8.64
N THR A 68 -1.69 -10.22 9.20
CA THR A 68 -1.77 -10.58 10.62
C THR A 68 -0.74 -11.68 10.93
N GLY A 69 0.54 -11.34 10.82
CA GLY A 69 1.69 -12.18 11.14
C GLY A 69 2.27 -11.76 12.48
N ASN A 70 2.00 -12.54 13.52
CA ASN A 70 2.47 -12.29 14.89
C ASN A 70 3.99 -12.11 14.93
N THR A 71 4.45 -10.86 14.95
CA THR A 71 5.84 -10.51 15.24
C THR A 71 5.92 -10.24 16.74
N TYR A 72 6.63 -11.12 17.45
CA TYR A 72 6.84 -10.98 18.89
C TYR A 72 8.00 -10.00 19.12
N ASP A 73 7.69 -8.79 19.59
CA ASP A 73 8.69 -7.80 20.00
C ASP A 73 9.53 -8.33 21.17
N VAL A 74 10.79 -8.67 20.90
CA VAL A 74 11.81 -8.91 21.94
C VAL A 74 12.49 -7.57 22.25
N GLN A 75 11.95 -6.86 23.24
CA GLN A 75 12.48 -5.58 23.67
C GLN A 75 13.78 -5.78 24.47
N ALA A 76 14.92 -5.48 23.84
CA ALA A 76 16.21 -5.47 24.51
C ALA A 76 16.36 -4.19 25.35
N GLU A 77 16.12 -4.28 26.65
CA GLU A 77 16.40 -3.18 27.59
C GLU A 77 17.92 -3.03 27.78
N GLU A 78 18.52 -2.13 27.00
CA GLU A 78 19.93 -1.77 27.12
C GLU A 78 20.18 -1.06 28.47
N LYS A 79 20.78 -1.79 29.42
CA LYS A 79 21.22 -1.24 30.71
C LYS A 79 22.23 -0.11 30.51
N ARG A 80 21.75 1.13 30.54
CA ARG A 80 22.61 2.31 30.71
C ARG A 80 23.21 2.33 32.11
N ALA A 81 24.48 1.96 32.23
CA ALA A 81 25.29 2.19 33.40
C ALA A 81 25.92 3.58 33.35
N ALA A 82 26.01 4.27 34.51
CA ALA A 82 26.78 5.52 34.75
C ALA A 82 26.33 6.77 33.94
N GLU A 83 26.58 8.05 34.26
CA GLU A 83 27.25 8.83 35.35
C GLU A 83 26.75 10.31 35.21
N GLU A 84 26.70 11.25 36.18
CA GLU A 84 26.77 11.24 37.66
C GLU A 84 26.32 12.64 38.22
N ARG A 85 25.96 12.73 39.52
CA ARG A 85 25.93 13.95 40.40
C ARG A 85 24.88 15.06 40.10
N PRO A 86 24.68 16.04 41.01
CA PRO A 86 24.18 15.87 42.38
C PRO A 86 22.96 16.77 42.68
N THR A 87 22.06 16.34 43.58
CA THR A 87 20.89 17.15 43.98
C THR A 87 21.23 18.22 45.03
N GLU A 88 21.68 19.40 44.58
CA GLU A 88 21.63 20.64 45.36
C GLU A 88 20.49 21.55 44.86
N ARG A 89 19.31 21.49 45.48
CA ARG A 89 18.40 22.64 45.58
C ARG A 89 17.34 22.49 46.69
N ASN A 90 17.60 23.20 47.78
CA ASN A 90 16.65 23.83 48.71
C ASN A 90 15.20 23.29 48.79
N GLU A 91 14.86 22.63 49.90
CA GLU A 91 13.53 22.74 50.51
C GLU A 91 13.64 23.13 52.00
N GLU A 92 13.75 24.44 52.25
CA GLU A 92 13.06 25.04 53.38
C GLU A 92 11.58 24.61 53.37
N ARG A 93 11.06 23.98 54.44
CA ARG A 93 9.82 24.37 55.16
C ARG A 93 9.33 23.27 56.13
N LYS A 94 9.22 23.68 57.40
CA LYS A 94 8.52 23.05 58.55
C LYS A 94 9.30 22.01 59.35
#